data_AF-A0A961IKG3-F1
#
_entry.id   AF-A0A961IKG3-F1
#
_cell.length_a   1.000
_cell.length_b   1.000
_cell.length_c   1.000
_cell.angle_alpha   90.00
_cell.angle_beta   90.00
_cell.angle_gamma   90.00
#
_symmetry.space_group_name_H-M   'P 1'
#
loop_
_entity.id
_entity.type
_entity.pdbx_description
1 polymer ?
#
loop_
_entity_poly.entity_id
_entity_poly.type
_entity_poly.pdbx_seq_one_letter_code
_entity_poly.pdbx_strand_id
1 'polypeptide(L)'
;MKRHPKFPTASLRSGGHTHLARVLALVALALALWPARSTPGFGGAGPYSHIRITLEAMERFSYESGYDVDPLCAETLMQASVVSDNVEGMEQRTFHCDSNDLVGCSFRLDQFKQKANGAFVREVGLENMGRALHIVQDFYAHSNWVESYQFLMIPAPIEVFKDIVPPVDVQTGYFPDLFPDFDAQLRCYTTPESEWNRFIYGATHGCLNKDSNLTFRGLTQVPNGFGMTYHELAARYAIDHSVTLLHYFAKHSPAFRACFMPRVITGGCGYGFLGEIR
;
A
#
# COMPACT_ATOMS: atom_id res chain seq x y z
N MET A 1 26.24 84.96 31.17
CA MET A 1 25.23 83.88 31.09
C MET A 1 25.49 83.05 29.83
N LYS A 2 26.09 81.86 29.96
CA LYS A 2 26.33 80.92 28.84
C LYS A 2 25.36 79.74 28.98
N ARG A 3 24.59 79.44 27.92
CA ARG A 3 23.65 78.31 27.85
C ARG A 3 24.41 77.03 27.47
N HIS A 4 24.22 75.96 28.23
CA HIS A 4 24.65 74.60 27.87
C HIS A 4 23.64 73.93 26.94
N PRO A 5 24.08 73.11 25.95
CA PRO A 5 23.18 72.31 25.12
C PRO A 5 22.78 71.01 25.85
N LYS A 6 21.51 70.65 25.75
CA LYS A 6 20.98 69.34 26.19
C LYS A 6 21.15 68.33 25.04
N PHE A 7 21.78 67.20 25.32
CA PHE A 7 21.76 66.01 24.45
C PHE A 7 20.51 65.17 24.72
N PRO A 8 19.87 64.57 23.71
CA PRO A 8 18.78 63.63 23.90
C PRO A 8 19.33 62.23 24.25
N THR A 9 18.78 61.64 25.32
CA THR A 9 18.99 60.24 25.68
C THR A 9 18.14 59.35 24.78
N ALA A 10 18.81 58.53 23.96
CA ALA A 10 18.16 57.47 23.20
C ALA A 10 17.72 56.34 24.14
N SER A 11 16.41 56.13 24.23
CA SER A 11 15.80 54.97 24.89
C SER A 11 15.95 53.74 24.00
N LEU A 12 16.85 52.81 24.33
CA LEU A 12 16.89 51.48 23.73
C LEU A 12 15.68 50.68 24.25
N ARG A 13 14.68 50.47 23.38
CA ARG A 13 13.59 49.51 23.60
C ARG A 13 14.13 48.07 23.48
N SER A 14 14.43 47.43 24.61
CA SER A 14 14.85 46.03 24.71
C SER A 14 13.67 45.03 24.69
N GLY A 15 12.63 45.29 23.88
CA GLY A 15 11.36 44.54 23.93
C GLY A 15 11.21 43.38 22.94
N GLY A 16 12.07 43.27 21.93
CA GLY A 16 11.88 42.31 20.82
C GLY A 16 12.45 40.91 21.05
N HIS A 17 13.55 40.79 21.81
CA HIS A 17 14.27 39.51 21.94
C HIS A 17 13.61 38.52 22.90
N THR A 18 12.87 39.02 23.89
CA THR A 18 12.20 38.18 24.90
C THR A 18 10.97 37.47 24.35
N HIS A 19 10.27 38.07 23.38
CA HIS A 19 9.13 37.43 22.72
C HIS A 19 9.58 36.32 21.77
N LEU A 20 10.61 36.55 20.96
CA LEU A 20 11.12 35.55 20.02
C LEU A 20 11.70 34.33 20.77
N ALA A 21 12.43 34.57 21.86
CA ALA A 21 12.98 33.49 22.69
C ALA A 21 11.87 32.67 23.38
N ARG A 22 10.78 33.31 23.83
CA ARG A 22 9.63 32.62 24.42
C ARG A 22 8.84 31.81 23.38
N VAL A 23 8.65 32.34 22.18
CA VAL A 23 7.99 31.62 21.08
C VAL A 23 8.82 30.40 20.67
N LEU A 24 10.13 30.56 20.50
CA LEU A 24 11.03 29.45 20.17
C LEU A 24 11.08 28.39 21.28
N ALA A 25 11.10 28.80 22.54
CA ALA A 25 11.05 27.88 23.68
C ALA A 25 9.71 27.11 23.75
N LEU A 26 8.59 27.77 23.46
CA LEU A 26 7.27 27.13 23.42
C LEU A 26 7.12 26.18 22.23
N VAL A 27 7.69 26.52 21.06
CA VAL A 27 7.72 25.63 19.89
C VAL A 27 8.61 24.42 20.15
N ALA A 28 9.80 24.62 20.73
CA ALA A 28 10.70 23.52 21.10
C ALA A 28 10.07 22.61 22.17
N LEU A 29 9.38 23.18 23.16
CA LEU A 29 8.65 22.42 24.17
C LEU A 29 7.43 21.69 23.57
N ALA A 30 6.73 22.30 22.61
CA ALA A 30 5.62 21.66 21.90
C ALA A 30 6.08 20.51 20.99
N LEU A 31 7.27 20.61 20.39
CA LEU A 31 7.90 19.53 19.62
C LEU A 31 8.45 18.42 20.53
N ALA A 32 9.01 18.77 21.71
CA ALA A 32 9.52 17.81 22.68
C ALA A 32 8.41 17.10 23.48
N LEU A 33 7.26 17.75 23.67
CA LEU A 33 6.05 17.18 24.26
C LEU A 33 5.09 16.61 23.22
N TRP A 34 5.40 16.73 21.92
CA TRP A 34 4.69 15.97 20.90
C TRP A 34 5.00 14.52 21.20
N PRO A 35 4.00 13.70 21.63
CA PRO A 35 4.25 12.29 21.79
C PRO A 35 4.82 11.82 20.46
N ALA A 36 5.91 11.05 20.48
CA ALA A 36 6.33 10.24 19.34
C ALA A 36 5.18 9.27 19.05
N ARG A 37 4.09 9.78 18.47
CA ARG A 37 3.04 9.01 17.87
C ARG A 37 3.76 8.36 16.72
N SER A 38 3.84 7.04 16.78
CA SER A 38 4.06 6.23 15.60
C SER A 38 3.24 6.86 14.48
N THR A 39 3.89 7.20 13.38
CA THR A 39 3.16 7.57 12.16
C THR A 39 2.15 6.45 11.92
N PRO A 40 0.86 6.73 11.73
CA PRO A 40 -0.13 5.69 11.53
C PRO A 40 0.39 4.74 10.44
N GLY A 41 0.48 3.45 10.75
CA GLY A 41 1.06 2.43 9.84
C GLY A 41 0.28 2.33 8.53
N PHE A 42 -1.01 2.65 8.59
CA PHE A 42 -1.95 2.60 7.47
C PHE A 42 -2.42 4.01 7.11
N GLY A 43 -2.48 4.30 5.81
CA GLY A 43 -3.18 5.48 5.30
C GLY A 43 -4.69 5.32 5.40
N GLY A 44 -5.45 6.41 5.28
CA GLY A 44 -6.88 6.28 4.96
C GLY A 44 -7.06 5.61 3.58
N ALA A 45 -8.21 4.98 3.33
CA ALA A 45 -8.47 4.25 2.08
C ALA A 45 -8.45 5.18 0.85
N GLY A 46 -7.69 4.81 -0.17
CA GLY A 46 -7.60 5.52 -1.44
C GLY A 46 -8.71 5.15 -2.42
N PRO A 47 -8.75 5.79 -3.60
CA PRO A 47 -9.68 5.43 -4.66
C PRO A 47 -9.49 4.00 -5.17
N TYR A 48 -8.32 3.38 -4.98
CA TYR A 48 -8.06 1.96 -5.27
C TYR A 48 -7.86 1.16 -3.97
N SER A 49 -8.95 0.61 -3.44
CA SER A 49 -8.94 -0.34 -2.33
C SER A 49 -8.81 -1.78 -2.82
N HIS A 50 -8.60 -2.75 -1.90
CA HIS A 50 -8.69 -4.19 -2.20
C HIS A 50 -9.97 -4.56 -2.95
N ILE A 51 -11.09 -3.94 -2.57
CA ILE A 51 -12.38 -4.11 -3.25
C ILE A 51 -12.25 -3.72 -4.73
N ARG A 52 -11.81 -2.49 -5.00
CA ARG A 52 -11.77 -1.98 -6.35
C ARG A 52 -10.76 -2.73 -7.21
N ILE A 53 -9.58 -3.03 -6.68
CA ILE A 53 -8.55 -3.78 -7.40
C ILE A 53 -9.06 -5.18 -7.76
N THR A 54 -9.71 -5.87 -6.82
CA THR A 54 -10.28 -7.20 -7.06
C THR A 54 -11.41 -7.15 -8.11
N LEU A 55 -12.31 -6.16 -8.04
CA LEU A 55 -13.38 -6.01 -9.03
C LEU A 55 -12.85 -5.70 -10.44
N GLU A 56 -11.90 -4.75 -10.58
CA GLU A 56 -11.29 -4.43 -11.88
C GLU A 56 -10.50 -5.63 -12.43
N ALA A 57 -9.82 -6.40 -11.58
CA ALA A 57 -9.15 -7.63 -11.99
C ALA A 57 -10.13 -8.70 -12.47
N MET A 58 -11.27 -8.89 -11.80
CA MET A 58 -12.31 -9.81 -12.25
C MET A 58 -12.94 -9.38 -13.57
N GLU A 59 -13.21 -8.09 -13.76
CA GLU A 59 -13.72 -7.56 -15.03
C GLU A 59 -12.77 -7.86 -16.20
N ARG A 60 -11.46 -7.62 -16.01
CA ARG A 60 -10.43 -7.92 -17.03
C ARG A 60 -10.31 -9.42 -17.26
N PHE A 61 -10.27 -10.23 -16.21
CA PHE A 61 -10.30 -11.69 -16.33
C PHE A 61 -11.51 -12.17 -17.14
N SER A 62 -12.69 -11.61 -16.90
CA SER A 62 -13.90 -11.96 -17.64
C SER A 62 -13.87 -11.52 -19.10
N TYR A 63 -13.22 -10.39 -19.40
CA TYR A 63 -12.98 -9.97 -20.77
C TYR A 63 -12.03 -10.91 -21.52
N GLU A 64 -10.93 -11.32 -20.87
CA GLU A 64 -9.91 -12.17 -21.49
C GLU A 64 -10.31 -13.64 -21.60
N SER A 65 -11.02 -14.18 -20.61
CA SER A 65 -11.39 -15.60 -20.54
C SER A 65 -12.68 -15.94 -21.29
N GLY A 66 -13.56 -14.95 -21.52
CA GLY A 66 -14.90 -15.16 -22.05
C GLY A 66 -15.91 -15.73 -21.05
N TYR A 67 -15.56 -15.80 -19.76
CA TYR A 67 -16.44 -16.23 -18.68
C TYR A 67 -16.68 -15.10 -17.68
N ASP A 68 -17.94 -14.91 -17.28
CA ASP A 68 -18.25 -14.08 -16.11
C ASP A 68 -18.08 -14.92 -14.83
N VAL A 69 -17.72 -14.28 -13.73
CA VAL A 69 -17.68 -14.92 -12.41
C VAL A 69 -19.03 -14.69 -11.73
N ASP A 70 -19.67 -15.77 -11.27
CA ASP A 70 -20.91 -15.73 -10.49
C ASP A 70 -20.82 -14.65 -9.39
N PRO A 71 -21.82 -13.75 -9.27
CA PRO A 71 -21.75 -12.62 -8.34
C PRO A 71 -21.49 -13.02 -6.88
N LEU A 72 -22.00 -14.16 -6.41
CA LEU A 72 -21.75 -14.63 -5.04
C LEU A 72 -20.30 -15.09 -4.88
N CYS A 73 -19.73 -15.71 -5.92
CA CYS A 73 -18.30 -16.05 -5.91
C CYS A 73 -17.41 -14.80 -5.96
N ALA A 74 -17.77 -13.81 -6.79
CA ALA A 74 -17.07 -12.54 -6.88
C ALA A 74 -17.11 -11.77 -5.55
N GLU A 75 -18.27 -11.74 -4.88
CA GLU A 75 -18.41 -11.17 -3.54
C GLU A 75 -17.54 -11.92 -2.52
N THR A 76 -17.52 -13.25 -2.54
CA THR A 76 -16.68 -14.05 -1.62
C THR A 76 -15.18 -13.74 -1.81
N LEU A 77 -14.71 -13.69 -3.06
CA LEU A 77 -13.32 -13.33 -3.38
C LEU A 77 -12.98 -11.92 -2.87
N MET A 78 -13.86 -10.96 -3.15
CA MET A 78 -13.71 -9.57 -2.73
C MET A 78 -13.67 -9.44 -1.21
N GLN A 79 -14.64 -10.03 -0.49
CA GLN A 79 -14.69 -10.01 0.97
C GLN A 79 -13.46 -10.66 1.59
N ALA A 80 -13.02 -11.81 1.07
CA ALA A 80 -11.82 -12.47 1.58
C ALA A 80 -10.54 -11.67 1.30
N SER A 81 -10.50 -10.85 0.24
CA SER A 81 -9.38 -9.94 0.01
C SER A 81 -9.33 -8.80 1.03
N VAL A 82 -10.49 -8.33 1.52
CA VAL A 82 -10.58 -7.23 2.50
C VAL A 82 -10.44 -7.72 3.94
N VAL A 83 -11.05 -8.85 4.29
CA VAL A 83 -11.06 -9.39 5.67
C VAL A 83 -9.65 -9.72 6.16
N SER A 84 -8.70 -9.89 5.24
CA SER A 84 -7.29 -10.05 5.58
C SER A 84 -6.74 -8.87 6.40
N ASP A 85 -7.27 -7.64 6.22
CA ASP A 85 -6.89 -6.43 6.99
C ASP A 85 -7.44 -6.38 8.44
N ASN A 86 -8.29 -7.34 8.84
CA ASN A 86 -8.83 -7.33 10.20
C ASN A 86 -7.78 -7.75 11.24
N VAL A 87 -8.05 -7.45 12.51
CA VAL A 87 -7.10 -7.59 13.64
C VAL A 87 -6.42 -8.98 13.72
N GLU A 88 -7.10 -10.08 13.39
CA GLU A 88 -6.50 -11.42 13.34
C GLU A 88 -5.47 -11.62 12.21
N GLY A 89 -5.59 -10.85 11.13
CA GLY A 89 -4.66 -10.79 10.00
C GLY A 89 -3.50 -9.81 10.24
N MET A 90 -3.77 -8.66 10.86
CA MET A 90 -2.73 -7.66 11.19
C MET A 90 -1.66 -8.22 12.14
N GLU A 91 -2.02 -9.11 13.07
CA GLU A 91 -1.02 -9.79 13.91
C GLU A 91 -0.17 -10.81 13.13
N GLN A 92 -0.70 -11.33 12.01
CA GLN A 92 -0.03 -12.28 11.13
C GLN A 92 0.67 -11.56 9.98
N ARG A 93 1.73 -10.81 10.29
CA ARG A 93 2.60 -10.04 9.35
C ARG A 93 2.92 -10.67 8.00
N THR A 94 2.91 -12.01 7.90
CA THR A 94 3.05 -12.73 6.61
C THR A 94 1.84 -12.59 5.67
N PHE A 95 0.72 -11.99 6.11
CA PHE A 95 -0.52 -11.83 5.35
C PHE A 95 -0.52 -10.56 4.50
N HIS A 96 0.28 -9.55 4.90
CA HIS A 96 0.24 -8.21 4.35
C HIS A 96 1.51 -7.81 3.58
N CYS A 97 2.52 -8.69 3.50
CA CYS A 97 3.75 -8.40 2.75
C CYS A 97 4.38 -7.02 3.05
N ASP A 98 4.29 -6.56 4.29
CA ASP A 98 4.50 -5.17 4.73
C ASP A 98 5.42 -5.06 5.96
N SER A 99 6.24 -6.09 6.18
CA SER A 99 7.19 -6.19 7.28
C SER A 99 8.62 -6.55 6.82
N ASN A 100 8.96 -6.24 5.57
CA ASN A 100 10.18 -6.63 4.87
C ASN A 100 10.50 -8.14 4.91
N ASP A 101 9.50 -8.99 5.13
CA ASP A 101 9.58 -10.44 5.11
C ASP A 101 9.07 -10.98 3.77
N LEU A 102 9.83 -10.69 2.70
CA LEU A 102 9.50 -11.09 1.33
C LEU A 102 9.39 -12.61 1.17
N VAL A 103 10.24 -13.35 1.89
CA VAL A 103 10.24 -14.81 1.88
C VAL A 103 8.98 -15.35 2.56
N GLY A 104 8.63 -14.85 3.75
CA GLY A 104 7.42 -15.25 4.48
C GLY A 104 6.13 -14.90 3.75
N CYS A 105 6.06 -13.71 3.14
CA CYS A 105 4.99 -13.29 2.24
C CYS A 105 4.81 -14.28 1.08
N SER A 106 5.92 -14.63 0.40
CA SER A 106 5.91 -15.59 -0.70
C SER A 106 5.46 -16.99 -0.29
N PHE A 107 5.94 -17.49 0.86
CA PHE A 107 5.47 -18.75 1.43
C PHE A 107 3.98 -18.73 1.72
N ARG A 108 3.46 -17.61 2.27
CA ARG A 108 2.03 -17.49 2.57
C ARG A 108 1.18 -17.45 1.30
N LEU A 109 1.62 -16.73 0.27
CA LEU A 109 0.99 -16.70 -1.04
C LEU A 109 0.89 -18.11 -1.63
N ASP A 110 1.98 -18.87 -1.60
CA ASP A 110 2.01 -20.26 -2.06
C ASP A 110 1.06 -21.16 -1.27
N GLN A 111 1.01 -21.02 0.05
CA GLN A 111 0.05 -21.77 0.89
C GLN A 111 -1.40 -21.47 0.52
N PHE A 112 -1.76 -20.21 0.33
CA PHE A 112 -3.12 -19.84 -0.08
C PHE A 112 -3.43 -20.37 -1.48
N LYS A 113 -2.47 -20.31 -2.42
CA LYS A 113 -2.64 -20.90 -3.75
C LYS A 113 -2.88 -22.41 -3.69
N GLN A 114 -2.12 -23.13 -2.87
CA GLN A 114 -2.27 -24.58 -2.71
C GLN A 114 -3.61 -24.93 -2.06
N LYS A 115 -4.02 -24.21 -1.00
CA LYS A 115 -5.32 -24.40 -0.36
C LYS A 115 -6.48 -24.11 -1.30
N ALA A 116 -6.41 -23.02 -2.07
CA ALA A 116 -7.39 -22.67 -3.09
C ALA A 116 -7.52 -23.74 -4.18
N ASN A 117 -6.39 -24.32 -4.62
CA ASN A 117 -6.36 -25.35 -5.65
C ASN A 117 -6.89 -26.71 -5.15
N GLY A 118 -6.56 -27.08 -3.91
CA GLY A 118 -6.94 -28.34 -3.29
C GLY A 118 -8.30 -28.34 -2.59
N ALA A 119 -8.99 -27.19 -2.53
CA ALA A 119 -10.26 -27.09 -1.81
C ALA A 119 -11.39 -27.85 -2.52
N PHE A 120 -12.01 -28.77 -1.79
CA PHE A 120 -13.24 -29.45 -2.22
C PHE A 120 -14.49 -28.62 -1.94
N VAL A 121 -14.46 -27.78 -0.89
CA VAL A 121 -15.53 -26.83 -0.56
C VAL A 121 -15.26 -25.53 -1.31
N ARG A 122 -16.25 -25.08 -2.08
CA ARG A 122 -16.12 -23.91 -2.96
C ARG A 122 -15.75 -22.66 -2.17
N GLU A 123 -16.46 -22.42 -1.07
CA GLU A 123 -16.31 -21.24 -0.22
C GLU A 123 -14.89 -21.16 0.34
N VAL A 124 -14.34 -22.27 0.85
CA VAL A 124 -12.95 -22.37 1.31
C VAL A 124 -11.96 -22.08 0.18
N GLY A 125 -12.23 -22.59 -1.02
CA GLY A 125 -11.40 -22.32 -2.20
C GLY A 125 -11.32 -20.83 -2.51
N LEU A 126 -12.48 -20.17 -2.60
CA LEU A 126 -12.61 -18.74 -2.90
C LEU A 126 -12.02 -17.86 -1.80
N GLU A 127 -12.22 -18.22 -0.53
CA GLU A 127 -11.62 -17.48 0.59
C GLU A 127 -10.08 -17.46 0.50
N ASN A 128 -9.46 -18.62 0.21
CA ASN A 128 -8.00 -18.67 0.05
C ASN A 128 -7.53 -17.93 -1.21
N MET A 129 -8.32 -17.90 -2.28
CA MET A 129 -8.01 -17.07 -3.46
C MET A 129 -8.03 -15.58 -3.13
N GLY A 130 -9.07 -15.11 -2.43
CA GLY A 130 -9.18 -13.71 -2.00
C GLY A 130 -7.98 -13.28 -1.13
N ARG A 131 -7.56 -14.14 -0.19
CA ARG A 131 -6.35 -13.91 0.63
C ARG A 131 -5.05 -13.90 -0.18
N ALA A 132 -4.97 -14.71 -1.24
CA ALA A 132 -3.82 -14.69 -2.16
C ALA A 132 -3.79 -13.40 -3.00
N LEU A 133 -4.95 -12.91 -3.45
CA LEU A 133 -5.08 -11.62 -4.13
C LEU A 133 -4.65 -10.47 -3.22
N HIS A 134 -5.07 -10.51 -1.95
CA HIS A 134 -4.69 -9.52 -0.95
C HIS A 134 -3.17 -9.38 -0.78
N ILE A 135 -2.44 -10.49 -0.61
CA ILE A 135 -0.96 -10.48 -0.54
C ILE A 135 -0.33 -9.77 -1.75
N VAL A 136 -0.81 -10.07 -2.96
CA VAL A 136 -0.30 -9.45 -4.18
C VAL A 136 -0.58 -7.94 -4.17
N GLN A 137 -1.77 -7.54 -3.73
CA GLN A 137 -2.18 -6.14 -3.66
C GLN A 137 -1.34 -5.35 -2.65
N ASP A 138 -1.15 -5.89 -1.44
CA ASP A 138 -0.33 -5.25 -0.42
C ASP A 138 1.14 -5.17 -0.81
N PHE A 139 1.68 -6.19 -1.48
CA PHE A 139 3.05 -6.12 -1.96
C PHE A 139 3.29 -4.88 -2.83
N TYR A 140 2.40 -4.55 -3.77
CA TYR A 140 2.58 -3.35 -4.59
C TYR A 140 2.27 -2.06 -3.83
N ALA A 141 1.39 -2.10 -2.83
CA ALA A 141 1.09 -0.95 -2.00
C ALA A 141 2.24 -0.61 -1.04
N HIS A 142 2.95 -1.60 -0.51
CA HIS A 142 3.89 -1.45 0.62
C HIS A 142 5.34 -1.79 0.28
N SER A 143 5.64 -2.07 -1.00
CA SER A 143 7.01 -2.21 -1.50
C SER A 143 7.47 -0.99 -2.29
N ASN A 144 8.74 -1.03 -2.66
CA ASN A 144 9.33 -0.12 -3.65
C ASN A 144 9.31 -0.68 -5.09
N TRP A 145 8.55 -1.75 -5.38
CA TRP A 145 8.60 -2.40 -6.69
C TRP A 145 8.19 -1.48 -7.83
N VAL A 146 7.12 -0.69 -7.65
CA VAL A 146 6.63 0.21 -8.70
C VAL A 146 7.57 1.38 -8.95
N GLU A 147 8.35 1.80 -7.95
CA GLU A 147 9.44 2.75 -8.10
C GLU A 147 10.61 2.17 -8.91
N SER A 148 10.88 0.86 -8.77
CA SER A 148 11.99 0.18 -9.46
C SER A 148 11.71 -0.16 -10.91
N TYR A 149 10.46 -0.43 -11.27
CA TYR A 149 10.10 -0.93 -12.59
C TYR A 149 9.10 -0.04 -13.33
N GLN A 150 9.08 1.27 -13.03
CA GLN A 150 8.13 2.26 -13.58
C GLN A 150 7.81 2.02 -15.07
N PHE A 151 6.52 1.88 -15.38
CA PHE A 151 5.95 1.70 -16.74
C PHE A 151 6.41 0.47 -17.53
N LEU A 152 7.32 -0.35 -17.01
CA LEU A 152 7.63 -1.65 -17.62
C LEU A 152 6.49 -2.65 -17.41
N MET A 153 5.63 -2.41 -16.40
CA MET A 153 4.50 -3.28 -16.02
C MET A 153 4.92 -4.74 -15.84
N ILE A 154 6.16 -4.97 -15.41
CA ILE A 154 6.69 -6.30 -15.10
C ILE A 154 6.19 -6.69 -13.71
N PRO A 155 5.34 -7.73 -13.59
CA PRO A 155 4.90 -8.20 -12.29
C PRO A 155 6.10 -8.67 -11.45
N ALA A 156 6.04 -8.35 -10.16
CA ALA A 156 6.99 -8.87 -9.20
C ALA A 156 6.93 -10.39 -9.14
N PRO A 157 8.08 -11.08 -9.08
CA PRO A 157 8.15 -12.52 -8.96
C PRO A 157 7.90 -12.94 -7.49
N ILE A 158 6.83 -12.44 -6.87
CA ILE A 158 6.49 -12.63 -5.45
C ILE A 158 6.36 -14.11 -5.14
N GLU A 159 5.78 -14.90 -6.05
CA GLU A 159 5.55 -16.33 -5.89
C GLU A 159 6.82 -17.18 -5.74
N VAL A 160 7.97 -16.67 -6.20
CA VAL A 160 9.22 -17.44 -6.20
C VAL A 160 10.21 -16.97 -5.13
N PHE A 161 9.97 -15.86 -4.44
CA PHE A 161 10.84 -15.38 -3.35
C PHE A 161 10.98 -16.37 -2.19
N LYS A 162 10.08 -17.36 -2.05
CA LYS A 162 10.24 -18.48 -1.11
C LYS A 162 11.35 -19.46 -1.53
N ASP A 163 11.69 -19.50 -2.82
CA ASP A 163 12.64 -20.43 -3.42
C ASP A 163 13.96 -19.75 -3.83
N ILE A 164 13.94 -18.43 -4.03
CA ILE A 164 15.11 -17.63 -4.45
C ILE A 164 15.32 -16.43 -3.53
N VAL A 165 16.56 -15.97 -3.44
CA VAL A 165 16.89 -14.72 -2.71
C VAL A 165 16.24 -13.54 -3.45
N PRO A 166 15.40 -12.72 -2.79
CA PRO A 166 14.83 -11.52 -3.40
C PRO A 166 15.93 -10.53 -3.83
N PRO A 167 15.69 -9.70 -4.87
CA PRO A 167 16.65 -8.68 -5.26
C PRO A 167 16.99 -7.76 -4.08
N VAL A 168 18.27 -7.40 -3.93
CA VAL A 168 18.77 -6.65 -2.76
C VAL A 168 18.13 -5.27 -2.58
N ASP A 169 17.67 -4.67 -3.68
CA ASP A 169 17.02 -3.36 -3.66
C ASP A 169 15.50 -3.45 -3.47
N VAL A 170 14.90 -4.64 -3.52
CA VAL A 170 13.47 -4.81 -3.24
C VAL A 170 13.27 -4.89 -1.74
N GLN A 171 12.39 -4.03 -1.24
CA GLN A 171 12.02 -4.01 0.17
C GLN A 171 10.52 -3.78 0.32
N THR A 172 9.99 -4.25 1.44
CA THR A 172 8.68 -3.81 1.94
C THR A 172 8.87 -3.10 3.27
N GLY A 173 7.88 -2.34 3.71
CA GLY A 173 8.05 -1.50 4.89
C GLY A 173 8.28 -2.34 6.15
N TYR A 174 8.84 -1.76 7.20
CA TYR A 174 8.77 -2.35 8.54
C TYR A 174 7.63 -1.73 9.33
N PHE A 175 6.89 -2.53 10.12
CA PHE A 175 6.03 -1.96 11.15
C PHE A 175 6.86 -1.12 12.12
N PRO A 176 6.39 0.08 12.53
CA PRO A 176 7.13 0.96 13.43
C PRO A 176 7.60 0.28 14.73
N ASP A 177 6.82 -0.67 15.25
CA ASP A 177 7.12 -1.39 16.49
C ASP A 177 8.30 -2.38 16.35
N LEU A 178 8.63 -2.78 15.11
CA LEU A 178 9.76 -3.67 14.81
C LEU A 178 11.07 -2.92 14.56
N PHE A 179 10.99 -1.59 14.39
CA PHE A 179 12.15 -0.77 14.05
C PHE A 179 12.18 0.52 14.89
N PRO A 180 12.64 0.48 16.15
CA PRO A 180 12.53 1.62 17.07
C PRO A 180 13.50 2.79 16.80
N ASP A 181 14.37 2.70 15.78
CA ASP A 181 15.29 3.79 15.42
C ASP A 181 14.59 4.83 14.54
N PHE A 182 14.10 5.88 15.22
CA PHE A 182 13.37 7.01 14.63
C PHE A 182 14.15 7.73 13.53
N ASP A 183 15.46 7.91 13.68
CA ASP A 183 16.28 8.61 12.68
C ASP A 183 16.29 7.82 11.37
N ALA A 184 16.27 6.49 11.44
CA ALA A 184 16.12 5.64 10.25
C ALA A 184 14.75 5.73 9.61
N GLN A 185 13.69 5.77 10.41
CA GLN A 185 12.33 5.93 9.88
C GLN A 185 12.21 7.27 9.15
N LEU A 186 12.74 8.35 9.74
CA LEU A 186 12.74 9.68 9.15
C LEU A 186 13.54 9.74 7.85
N ARG A 187 14.67 9.01 7.75
CA ARG A 187 15.46 8.93 6.52
C ARG A 187 14.58 8.59 5.33
N CYS A 188 13.70 7.60 5.45
CA CYS A 188 12.82 7.17 4.36
C CYS A 188 11.90 8.29 3.84
N TYR A 189 11.35 9.14 4.72
CA TYR A 189 10.53 10.28 4.32
C TYR A 189 11.33 11.44 3.71
N THR A 190 12.63 11.52 4.03
CA THR A 190 13.52 12.57 3.51
C THR A 190 14.35 12.13 2.29
N THR A 191 14.39 10.83 1.99
CA THR A 191 15.09 10.29 0.82
C THR A 191 14.48 10.89 -0.46
N PRO A 192 15.29 11.45 -1.37
CA PRO A 192 14.79 12.00 -2.61
C PRO A 192 14.11 10.92 -3.46
N GLU A 193 13.08 11.31 -4.19
CA GLU A 193 12.27 10.40 -5.02
C GLU A 193 13.12 9.57 -6.00
N SER A 194 14.19 10.16 -6.55
CA SER A 194 15.13 9.49 -7.45
C SER A 194 15.85 8.27 -6.85
N GLU A 195 15.76 8.09 -5.53
CA GLU A 195 16.37 6.98 -4.80
C GLU A 195 15.33 6.03 -4.18
N TRP A 196 14.03 6.25 -4.43
CA TRP A 196 12.98 5.40 -3.88
C TRP A 196 12.99 3.97 -4.40
N ASN A 197 13.66 3.73 -5.54
CA ASN A 197 13.88 2.42 -6.15
C ASN A 197 15.02 1.61 -5.50
N ARG A 198 15.64 2.12 -4.43
CA ARG A 198 16.73 1.44 -3.72
C ARG A 198 16.27 0.95 -2.36
N PHE A 199 17.08 0.07 -1.77
CA PHE A 199 16.94 -0.26 -0.36
C PHE A 199 17.20 0.99 0.51
N ILE A 200 16.30 1.27 1.45
CA ILE A 200 16.40 2.38 2.40
C ILE A 200 16.35 1.79 3.82
N TYR A 201 17.48 1.84 4.51
CA TYR A 201 17.60 1.29 5.86
C TYR A 201 16.66 1.99 6.84
N GLY A 202 15.76 1.20 7.46
CA GLY A 202 14.72 1.66 8.38
C GLY A 202 13.46 2.18 7.71
N ALA A 203 13.25 1.91 6.42
CA ALA A 203 12.00 2.25 5.75
C ALA A 203 10.80 1.59 6.44
N THR A 204 9.89 2.41 6.96
CA THR A 204 8.68 1.92 7.61
C THR A 204 7.57 1.65 6.60
N HIS A 205 6.59 0.86 7.02
CA HIS A 205 5.32 0.68 6.33
C HIS A 205 4.68 2.01 5.96
N GLY A 206 4.52 2.91 6.93
CA GLY A 206 3.96 4.25 6.69
C GLY A 206 4.73 5.08 5.66
N CYS A 207 6.05 4.88 5.54
CA CYS A 207 6.84 5.57 4.53
C CYS A 207 6.67 4.97 3.14
N LEU A 208 6.62 3.63 3.02
CA LEU A 208 6.51 2.96 1.73
C LEU A 208 5.08 2.88 1.21
N ASN A 209 4.07 3.03 2.09
CA ASN A 209 2.70 2.77 1.73
C ASN A 209 2.14 3.68 0.63
N LYS A 210 1.30 3.06 -0.18
CA LYS A 210 0.58 3.65 -1.30
C LYS A 210 -0.90 3.28 -1.20
N ASP A 211 -1.43 3.11 0.02
CA ASP A 211 -2.84 2.74 0.28
C ASP A 211 -3.82 3.77 -0.26
N SER A 212 -3.38 5.03 -0.30
CA SER A 212 -4.13 6.12 -0.90
C SER A 212 -3.26 7.16 -1.57
N ASN A 213 -3.91 7.95 -2.42
CA ASN A 213 -3.38 9.20 -2.93
C ASN A 213 -3.26 10.32 -1.87
N LEU A 214 -3.39 9.99 -0.58
CA LEU A 214 -3.16 10.90 0.54
C LEU A 214 -1.91 10.53 1.35
N THR A 215 -1.31 9.35 1.10
CA THR A 215 -0.06 8.97 1.75
C THR A 215 1.13 9.67 1.11
N PHE A 216 2.24 9.80 1.83
CA PHE A 216 3.43 10.52 1.36
C PHE A 216 3.89 10.04 -0.02
N ARG A 217 4.05 8.73 -0.20
CA ARG A 217 4.40 8.16 -1.51
C ARG A 217 3.19 8.09 -2.43
N GLY A 218 2.03 7.66 -1.94
CA GLY A 218 0.85 7.45 -2.77
C GLY A 218 0.31 8.71 -3.45
N LEU A 219 0.48 9.90 -2.85
CA LEU A 219 0.11 11.19 -3.46
C LEU A 219 1.13 11.69 -4.49
N THR A 220 2.37 11.20 -4.44
CA THR A 220 3.46 11.69 -5.28
C THR A 220 3.23 11.26 -6.73
N GLN A 221 3.39 12.20 -7.67
CA GLN A 221 3.25 11.92 -9.09
C GLN A 221 4.46 11.13 -9.60
N VAL A 222 4.20 10.12 -10.41
CA VAL A 222 5.28 9.33 -11.02
C VAL A 222 5.96 10.19 -12.10
N PRO A 223 7.30 10.29 -12.13
CA PRO A 223 8.01 11.07 -13.12
C PRO A 223 7.72 10.52 -14.51
N ASN A 224 7.34 11.40 -15.45
CA ASN A 224 6.88 11.02 -16.78
C ASN A 224 5.62 10.12 -16.81
N GLY A 225 4.87 10.03 -15.71
CA GLY A 225 3.69 9.18 -15.57
C GLY A 225 2.38 9.75 -16.07
N PHE A 226 2.42 10.78 -16.92
CA PHE A 226 1.22 11.40 -17.51
C PHE A 226 0.16 11.82 -16.46
N GLY A 227 0.62 12.31 -15.30
CA GLY A 227 -0.25 12.75 -14.20
C GLY A 227 -0.65 11.65 -13.22
N MET A 228 -0.21 10.41 -13.42
CA MET A 228 -0.46 9.28 -12.53
C MET A 228 0.30 9.42 -11.21
N THR A 229 -0.31 9.07 -10.08
CA THR A 229 0.39 8.96 -8.79
C THR A 229 0.94 7.56 -8.52
N TYR A 230 1.86 7.40 -7.57
CA TYR A 230 2.34 6.06 -7.20
C TYR A 230 1.23 5.17 -6.61
N HIS A 231 0.18 5.73 -5.99
CA HIS A 231 -1.01 4.96 -5.60
C HIS A 231 -1.68 4.31 -6.82
N GLU A 232 -1.91 5.10 -7.86
CA GLU A 232 -2.54 4.61 -9.09
C GLU A 232 -1.64 3.64 -9.86
N LEU A 233 -0.32 3.87 -9.84
CA LEU A 233 0.65 2.95 -10.44
C LEU A 233 0.67 1.60 -9.69
N ALA A 234 0.76 1.62 -8.36
CA ALA A 234 0.68 0.42 -7.52
C ALA A 234 -0.61 -0.36 -7.78
N ALA A 235 -1.75 0.32 -7.85
CA ALA A 235 -3.03 -0.31 -8.16
C ALA A 235 -3.01 -0.98 -9.54
N ARG A 236 -2.40 -0.38 -10.57
CA ARG A 236 -2.29 -1.00 -11.90
C ARG A 236 -1.48 -2.29 -11.89
N TYR A 237 -0.32 -2.30 -11.22
CA TYR A 237 0.47 -3.53 -11.06
C TYR A 237 -0.31 -4.59 -10.29
N ALA A 238 -0.98 -4.20 -9.22
CA ALA A 238 -1.80 -5.09 -8.41
C ALA A 238 -2.96 -5.70 -9.22
N ILE A 239 -3.63 -4.92 -10.07
CA ILE A 239 -4.68 -5.40 -10.98
C ILE A 239 -4.09 -6.41 -11.97
N ASP A 240 -3.02 -6.08 -12.67
CA ASP A 240 -2.43 -6.94 -13.71
C ASP A 240 -1.93 -8.28 -13.14
N HIS A 241 -1.31 -8.24 -11.96
CA HIS A 241 -0.88 -9.45 -11.27
C HIS A 241 -2.07 -10.24 -10.71
N SER A 242 -3.10 -9.56 -10.20
CA SER A 242 -4.36 -10.20 -9.78
C SER A 242 -5.05 -10.93 -10.94
N VAL A 243 -5.09 -10.35 -12.14
CA VAL A 243 -5.61 -11.01 -13.36
C VAL A 243 -4.81 -12.28 -13.67
N THR A 244 -3.49 -12.19 -13.61
CA THR A 244 -2.61 -13.37 -13.80
C THR A 244 -2.92 -14.47 -12.79
N LEU A 245 -3.18 -14.11 -11.53
CA LEU A 245 -3.52 -15.06 -10.48
C LEU A 245 -4.91 -15.67 -10.66
N LEU A 246 -5.90 -14.88 -11.12
CA LEU A 246 -7.23 -15.38 -11.47
C LEU A 246 -7.17 -16.40 -12.62
N HIS A 247 -6.38 -16.15 -13.67
CA HIS A 247 -6.14 -17.13 -14.73
C HIS A 247 -5.45 -18.39 -14.22
N TYR A 248 -4.49 -18.25 -13.30
CA TYR A 248 -3.88 -19.39 -12.62
C TYR A 248 -4.95 -20.21 -11.88
N PHE A 249 -5.83 -19.58 -11.10
CA PHE A 249 -6.90 -20.28 -10.39
C PHE A 249 -7.93 -20.91 -11.33
N ALA A 250 -8.24 -20.27 -12.46
CA ALA A 250 -9.15 -20.81 -13.45
C ALA A 250 -8.65 -22.17 -13.98
N LYS A 251 -7.34 -22.26 -14.19
CA LYS A 251 -6.69 -23.49 -14.64
C LYS A 251 -6.57 -24.56 -13.56
N HIS A 252 -6.37 -24.19 -12.29
CA HIS A 252 -5.99 -25.16 -11.26
C HIS A 252 -7.06 -25.45 -10.21
N SER A 253 -7.96 -24.52 -9.91
CA SER A 253 -8.95 -24.70 -8.85
C SER A 253 -10.32 -25.14 -9.38
N PRO A 254 -10.82 -26.31 -8.97
CA PRO A 254 -12.20 -26.72 -9.24
C PRO A 254 -13.23 -25.77 -8.63
N ALA A 255 -12.94 -25.21 -7.45
CA ALA A 255 -13.82 -24.27 -6.76
C ALA A 255 -14.08 -23.01 -7.60
N PHE A 256 -13.03 -22.45 -8.22
CA PHE A 256 -13.20 -21.27 -9.06
C PHE A 256 -13.92 -21.57 -10.37
N ARG A 257 -13.59 -22.71 -11.01
CA ARG A 257 -14.29 -23.13 -12.24
C ARG A 257 -15.78 -23.35 -12.05
N ALA A 258 -16.20 -23.79 -10.86
CA ALA A 258 -17.62 -23.94 -10.52
C ALA A 258 -18.38 -22.60 -10.45
N CYS A 259 -17.67 -21.47 -10.49
CA CYS A 259 -18.25 -20.12 -10.50
C CYS A 259 -18.39 -19.52 -11.91
N PHE A 260 -17.96 -20.22 -12.96
CA PHE A 260 -17.98 -19.64 -14.31
C PHE A 260 -19.37 -19.68 -14.91
N MET A 261 -19.81 -18.51 -15.37
CA MET A 261 -21.00 -18.33 -16.16
C MET A 261 -20.60 -17.98 -17.60
N PRO A 262 -21.29 -18.49 -18.63
CA PRO A 262 -21.08 -18.04 -19.99
C PRO A 262 -21.33 -16.53 -20.08
N ARG A 263 -20.40 -15.79 -20.68
CA ARG A 263 -20.59 -14.35 -20.88
C ARG A 263 -21.69 -14.12 -21.90
N VAL A 264 -22.88 -13.72 -21.43
CA VAL A 264 -24.00 -13.41 -22.33
C VAL A 264 -23.78 -12.00 -22.88
N ILE A 265 -23.70 -11.86 -24.21
CA ILE A 265 -23.47 -10.58 -24.92
C ILE A 265 -24.72 -9.68 -24.88
N THR A 266 -25.39 -9.60 -23.74
CA THR A 266 -26.60 -8.78 -23.54
C THR A 266 -26.36 -7.79 -22.42
N GLY A 267 -25.48 -6.80 -22.67
CA GLY A 267 -25.45 -5.49 -22.01
C GLY A 267 -25.63 -5.40 -20.48
N GLY A 268 -25.33 -6.47 -19.73
CA GLY A 268 -25.60 -6.55 -18.30
C GLY A 268 -24.54 -5.77 -17.53
N CYS A 269 -24.99 -4.92 -16.62
CA CYS A 269 -24.17 -4.12 -15.71
C CYS A 269 -23.15 -5.00 -14.96
N GLY A 270 -21.96 -5.21 -15.53
CA GLY A 270 -20.86 -5.91 -14.88
C GLY A 270 -20.42 -5.14 -13.65
N TYR A 271 -20.48 -5.77 -12.48
CA TYR A 271 -19.97 -5.38 -11.15
C TYR A 271 -20.21 -3.95 -10.62
N GLY A 272 -20.75 -3.02 -11.41
CA GLY A 272 -20.95 -1.61 -11.05
C GLY A 272 -21.93 -1.41 -9.91
N PHE A 273 -22.77 -2.41 -9.60
CA PHE A 273 -23.71 -2.35 -8.48
C PHE A 273 -23.06 -2.62 -7.12
N LEU A 274 -21.89 -3.29 -7.07
CA LEU A 274 -21.20 -3.60 -5.81
C LEU A 274 -20.27 -2.48 -5.34
N GLY A 275 -19.92 -1.52 -6.21
CA GLY A 275 -19.06 -0.38 -5.90
C GLY A 275 -19.77 0.83 -5.27
N GLU A 276 -21.10 0.83 -5.19
CA GLU A 276 -21.89 1.98 -4.69
C GLU A 276 -22.42 1.84 -3.26
N ILE A 277 -22.10 0.76 -2.54
CA ILE A 277 -22.44 0.65 -1.12
C ILE A 277 -21.37 1.40 -0.30
N ARG A 278 -21.63 2.70 -0.10
CA ARG A 278 -20.93 3.57 0.86
C ARG A 278 -21.38 3.31 2.29
#